data_AF-A0A5Q2W3M3-F1
#
_entry.id   AF-A0A5Q2W3M3-F1
#
_cell.length_a   1.000
_cell.length_b   1.000
_cell.length_c   1.000
_cell.angle_alpha   90.00
_cell.angle_beta   90.00
_cell.angle_gamma   90.00
#
_symmetry.space_group_name_H-M   'P 1'
#
loop_
_entity.id
_entity.type
_entity.pdbx_description
1 polymer ?
#
loop_
_entity_poly.entity_id
_entity_poly.type
_entity_poly.pdbx_seq_one_letter_code
_entity_poly.pdbx_strand_id
1 'polypeptide(L)'
;MPPHTVAWLRALAGAVVLLALVRPWRAPWNRATLTETGLFGLALVGMNMLFYVAIGHLPLGVVVALEFAGPVVVAARGHRSARGRAAVALAAAGVVAISVIGLDWGGASGPAGGGPPARDLVLGLVATAGASACWAAYMVLAGRIAAARDGQSSLAVGTTIAALAYAPLALPWAGPAADPALLPAILGMALLSTVVPYMLDQVSIRRLGTAAFALLNALLPATATVVGLVALRQRPGLWDLLGLAAITVAVALTGRGAQPAAAPPEPA
;
A
#
# COMPACT_ATOMS: atom_id res chain seq x y z
N MET A 1 -4.44 -21.75 -2.02
CA MET A 1 -3.16 -21.26 -1.49
C MET A 1 -3.46 -20.22 -0.41
N PRO A 2 -2.67 -20.13 0.67
CA PRO A 2 -2.81 -19.05 1.65
C PRO A 2 -2.63 -17.67 1.01
N PRO A 3 -3.30 -16.63 1.53
CA PRO A 3 -3.31 -15.32 0.89
C PRO A 3 -1.92 -14.65 0.88
N HIS A 4 -1.09 -14.89 1.91
CA HIS A 4 0.29 -14.40 1.94
C HIS A 4 1.17 -15.03 0.84
N THR A 5 0.94 -16.29 0.48
CA THR A 5 1.66 -16.98 -0.60
C THR A 5 1.33 -16.38 -1.96
N VAL A 6 0.07 -16.00 -2.18
CA VAL A 6 -0.36 -15.32 -3.42
C VAL A 6 0.34 -13.96 -3.55
N ALA A 7 0.37 -13.18 -2.47
CA ALA A 7 1.07 -11.90 -2.44
C ALA A 7 2.58 -12.06 -2.72
N TRP A 8 3.21 -13.09 -2.15
CA TRP A 8 4.62 -13.41 -2.39
C TRP A 8 4.90 -13.84 -3.83
N LEU A 9 4.09 -14.71 -4.43
CA LEU A 9 4.26 -15.14 -5.83
C LEU A 9 4.18 -13.98 -6.81
N ARG A 10 3.23 -13.07 -6.58
CA ARG A 10 3.06 -11.83 -7.34
C ARG A 10 4.26 -10.91 -7.21
N ALA A 11 4.86 -10.83 -6.02
CA ALA A 11 6.10 -10.09 -5.78
C ALA A 11 7.32 -10.75 -6.44
N LEU A 12 7.43 -12.08 -6.38
CA LEU A 12 8.49 -12.85 -7.02
C LEU A 12 8.45 -12.70 -8.55
N ALA A 13 7.28 -12.91 -9.16
CA ALA A 13 7.10 -12.70 -10.59
C ALA A 13 7.36 -11.24 -10.98
N GLY A 14 6.89 -10.29 -10.16
CA GLY A 14 7.18 -8.87 -10.34
C GLY A 14 8.67 -8.56 -10.28
N ALA A 15 9.42 -9.16 -9.35
CA ALA A 15 10.86 -9.01 -9.24
C ALA A 15 11.58 -9.50 -10.50
N VAL A 16 11.22 -10.68 -11.01
CA VAL A 16 11.80 -11.23 -12.26
C VAL A 16 11.56 -10.28 -13.43
N VAL A 17 10.33 -9.79 -13.58
CA VAL A 17 9.99 -8.83 -14.65
C VAL A 17 10.76 -7.53 -14.49
N LEU A 18 10.80 -6.95 -13.29
CA LEU A 18 11.52 -5.71 -13.01
C LEU A 18 13.03 -5.84 -13.25
N LEU A 19 13.63 -6.97 -12.89
CA LEU A 19 15.02 -7.28 -13.20
C LEU A 19 15.27 -7.30 -14.71
N ALA A 20 14.39 -7.94 -15.48
CA ALA A 20 14.51 -8.01 -16.94
C ALA A 20 14.37 -6.64 -17.62
N LEU A 21 13.43 -5.82 -17.14
CA LEU A 21 13.12 -4.50 -17.71
C LEU A 21 14.14 -3.44 -17.32
N VAL A 22 14.44 -3.30 -16.02
CA VAL A 22 15.24 -2.19 -15.48
C VAL A 22 16.74 -2.50 -15.53
N ARG A 23 17.11 -3.79 -15.46
CA ARG A 23 18.50 -4.27 -15.51
C ARG A 23 19.40 -3.59 -14.47
N PRO A 24 19.04 -3.66 -13.17
CA PRO A 24 19.69 -2.87 -12.11
C PRO A 24 21.16 -3.23 -11.87
N TRP A 25 21.65 -4.36 -12.39
CA TRP A 25 23.07 -4.73 -12.34
C TRP A 25 23.99 -3.77 -13.12
N ARG A 26 23.44 -2.86 -13.92
CA ARG A 26 24.20 -1.79 -14.58
C ARG A 26 24.46 -0.57 -13.69
N ALA A 27 23.76 -0.47 -12.55
CA ALA A 27 23.94 0.63 -11.60
C ALA A 27 25.04 0.31 -10.58
N PRO A 28 25.80 1.31 -10.09
CA PRO A 28 26.77 1.10 -9.03
C PRO A 28 26.06 0.91 -7.68
N TRP A 29 26.34 -0.20 -6.99
CA TRP A 29 25.78 -0.51 -5.68
C TRP A 29 26.86 -0.51 -4.61
N ASN A 30 26.57 0.12 -3.47
CA ASN A 30 27.36 0.00 -2.25
C ASN A 30 26.52 -0.65 -1.14
N ARG A 31 27.17 -1.09 -0.06
CA ARG A 31 26.48 -1.78 1.06
C ARG A 31 25.36 -0.95 1.66
N ALA A 32 25.57 0.35 1.88
CA ALA A 32 24.56 1.23 2.45
C ALA A 32 23.31 1.35 1.55
N THR A 33 23.51 1.53 0.25
CA THR A 33 22.44 1.60 -0.75
C THR A 33 21.69 0.28 -0.88
N LEU A 34 22.38 -0.86 -0.79
CA LEU A 34 21.74 -2.18 -0.80
C LEU A 34 20.91 -2.40 0.46
N THR A 35 21.40 -2.03 1.64
CA THR A 35 20.64 -2.15 2.89
C THR A 35 19.38 -1.30 2.85
N GLU A 36 19.48 -0.02 2.46
CA GLU A 36 18.31 0.87 2.37
C GLU A 36 17.30 0.38 1.32
N THR A 37 17.78 -0.13 0.19
CA THR A 37 16.95 -0.71 -0.88
C THR A 37 16.29 -2.03 -0.45
N GLY A 38 17.01 -2.86 0.30
CA GLY A 38 16.47 -4.08 0.89
C GLY A 38 15.37 -3.79 1.91
N LEU A 39 15.58 -2.81 2.81
CA LEU A 39 14.56 -2.36 3.75
C LEU A 39 13.32 -1.80 3.04
N PHE A 40 13.53 -1.02 1.98
CA PHE A 40 12.45 -0.53 1.12
C PHE A 40 11.63 -1.68 0.52
N GLY A 41 12.31 -2.69 -0.04
CA GLY A 41 11.66 -3.86 -0.61
C GLY A 41 10.93 -4.70 0.42
N LEU A 42 11.54 -4.93 1.59
CA LEU A 42 10.95 -5.68 2.69
C LEU A 42 9.68 -5.01 3.19
N ALA A 43 9.71 -3.68 3.38
CA ALA A 43 8.53 -2.92 3.74
C ALA A 43 7.44 -3.02 2.65
N LEU A 44 7.81 -2.90 1.37
CA LEU A 44 6.85 -2.98 0.26
C LEU A 44 6.18 -4.36 0.16
N VAL A 45 6.95 -5.45 0.14
CA VAL A 45 6.38 -6.81 0.01
C VAL A 45 5.70 -7.23 1.30
N GLY A 46 6.27 -6.89 2.46
CA GLY A 46 5.70 -7.14 3.78
C GLY A 46 4.34 -6.47 3.96
N MET A 47 4.20 -5.21 3.54
CA MET A 47 2.91 -4.49 3.49
C MET A 47 1.86 -5.33 2.77
N ASN A 48 2.16 -5.78 1.55
CA ASN A 48 1.23 -6.57 0.75
C ASN A 48 0.89 -7.92 1.40
N MET A 49 1.88 -8.64 1.93
CA MET A 49 1.62 -9.93 2.58
C MET A 49 0.73 -9.76 3.81
N LEU A 50 0.99 -8.74 4.62
CA LEU A 50 0.19 -8.42 5.81
C LEU A 50 -1.23 -7.98 5.45
N PHE A 51 -1.39 -7.17 4.40
CA PHE A 51 -2.70 -6.80 3.87
C PHE A 51 -3.51 -8.04 3.46
N TYR A 52 -2.88 -8.96 2.73
CA TYR A 52 -3.52 -10.22 2.31
C TYR A 52 -3.89 -11.12 3.49
N VAL A 53 -3.08 -11.14 4.55
CA VAL A 53 -3.46 -11.82 5.80
C VAL A 53 -4.65 -11.11 6.46
N ALA A 54 -4.65 -9.79 6.53
CA ALA A 54 -5.70 -9.01 7.17
C ALA A 54 -7.07 -9.20 6.50
N ILE A 55 -7.15 -9.16 5.18
CA ILE A 55 -8.42 -9.37 4.44
C ILE A 55 -8.94 -10.81 4.54
N GLY A 56 -8.11 -11.75 5.01
CA GLY A 56 -8.54 -13.11 5.36
C GLY A 56 -9.29 -13.19 6.69
N HIS A 57 -9.21 -12.15 7.53
CA HIS A 57 -9.79 -12.12 8.89
C HIS A 57 -10.75 -10.95 9.12
N LEU A 58 -10.60 -9.86 8.37
CA LEU A 58 -11.39 -8.63 8.46
C LEU A 58 -12.05 -8.32 7.11
N PRO A 59 -13.21 -7.66 7.10
CA PRO A 59 -13.80 -7.13 5.87
C PRO A 59 -12.83 -6.20 5.15
N LEU A 60 -12.75 -6.31 3.82
CA LEU A 60 -11.83 -5.55 2.96
C LEU A 60 -11.88 -4.03 3.25
N GLY A 61 -13.08 -3.46 3.39
CA GLY A 61 -13.24 -2.02 3.65
C GLY A 61 -12.57 -1.55 4.94
N VAL A 62 -12.65 -2.36 6.00
CA VAL A 62 -12.03 -2.08 7.30
C VAL A 62 -10.51 -2.13 7.20
N VAL A 63 -9.99 -3.17 6.54
CA VAL A 63 -8.54 -3.33 6.34
C VAL A 63 -7.98 -2.15 5.56
N VAL A 64 -8.62 -1.82 4.44
CA VAL A 64 -8.21 -0.69 3.60
C VAL A 64 -8.20 0.60 4.41
N ALA A 65 -9.31 0.92 5.11
CA ALA A 65 -9.41 2.14 5.90
C ALA A 65 -8.30 2.25 6.97
N LEU A 66 -8.06 1.19 7.73
CA LEU A 66 -7.02 1.15 8.76
C LEU A 66 -5.60 1.23 8.15
N GLU A 67 -5.36 0.57 7.02
CA GLU A 67 -4.07 0.61 6.34
C GLU A 67 -3.70 2.03 5.91
N PHE A 68 -4.69 2.82 5.46
CA PHE A 68 -4.53 4.23 5.08
C PHE A 68 -4.01 5.16 6.18
N ALA A 69 -4.01 4.73 7.44
CA ALA A 69 -3.39 5.50 8.53
C ALA A 69 -1.89 5.78 8.27
N GLY A 70 -1.19 4.88 7.57
CA GLY A 70 0.24 4.98 7.29
C GLY A 70 0.59 6.22 6.45
N PRO A 71 0.06 6.33 5.22
CA PRO A 71 0.19 7.52 4.38
C PRO A 71 -0.26 8.81 5.07
N VAL A 72 -1.36 8.77 5.85
CA VAL A 72 -1.86 9.92 6.60
C VAL A 72 -0.82 10.42 7.60
N VAL A 73 -0.18 9.52 8.34
CA VAL A 73 0.89 9.85 9.30
C VAL A 73 2.14 10.39 8.59
N VAL A 74 2.48 9.85 7.42
CA VAL A 74 3.61 10.36 6.61
C VAL A 74 3.33 11.77 6.09
N ALA A 75 2.12 12.00 5.56
CA ALA A 75 1.68 13.33 5.15
C ALA A 75 1.69 14.32 6.33
N ALA A 76 1.28 13.88 7.53
CA ALA A 76 1.29 14.71 8.74
C ALA A 76 2.67 15.26 9.08
N ARG A 77 3.70 14.39 9.02
CA ARG A 77 5.07 14.77 9.37
C ARG A 77 5.71 15.71 8.34
N GLY A 78 5.24 15.69 7.10
CA GLY A 78 5.68 16.62 6.05
C GLY A 78 5.18 18.06 6.23
N HIS A 79 4.08 18.28 6.96
CA HIS A 79 3.43 19.59 7.10
C HIS A 79 3.61 20.18 8.51
N ARG A 80 4.37 21.28 8.62
CA ARG A 80 4.55 22.02 9.89
C ARG A 80 3.37 22.94 10.28
N SER A 81 2.35 23.06 9.43
CA SER A 81 1.24 24.00 9.63
C SER A 81 0.11 23.40 10.47
N ALA A 82 -0.57 24.22 11.27
CA ALA A 82 -1.75 23.82 12.06
C ALA A 82 -2.86 23.21 11.20
N ARG A 83 -3.02 23.68 9.94
CA ARG A 83 -3.95 23.12 8.95
C ARG A 83 -3.58 21.70 8.53
N GLY A 84 -2.29 21.41 8.36
CA GLY A 84 -1.81 20.05 8.07
C GLY A 84 -2.13 19.08 9.21
N ARG A 85 -1.92 19.50 10.47
CA ARG A 85 -2.27 18.69 11.65
C ARG A 85 -3.78 18.45 11.78
N ALA A 86 -4.61 19.45 11.48
CA ALA A 86 -6.07 19.32 11.49
C ALA A 86 -6.58 18.37 10.38
N ALA A 87 -6.01 18.43 9.18
CA ALA A 87 -6.32 17.49 8.09
C ALA A 87 -5.99 16.04 8.47
N VAL A 88 -4.87 15.82 9.16
CA VAL A 88 -4.45 14.48 9.62
C VAL A 88 -5.40 13.96 10.70
N ALA A 89 -5.79 14.80 11.66
CA ALA A 89 -6.76 14.44 12.68
C ALA A 89 -8.13 14.09 12.07
N LEU A 90 -8.55 14.83 11.04
CA LEU A 90 -9.80 14.57 10.32
C LEU A 90 -9.74 13.28 9.48
N ALA A 91 -8.62 12.99 8.83
CA ALA A 91 -8.40 11.73 8.13
C ALA A 91 -8.38 10.54 9.10
N ALA A 92 -7.71 10.66 10.25
CA ALA A 92 -7.74 9.67 11.31
C ALA A 92 -9.17 9.46 11.87
N ALA A 93 -9.94 10.54 12.05
CA ALA A 93 -11.34 10.46 12.46
C ALA A 93 -12.22 9.78 11.40
N GLY A 94 -11.98 10.04 10.11
CA GLY A 94 -12.65 9.34 9.00
C GLY A 94 -12.35 7.84 8.99
N VAL A 95 -11.08 7.47 9.20
CA VAL A 95 -10.66 6.06 9.33
C VAL A 95 -11.33 5.39 10.52
N VAL A 96 -11.40 6.06 11.68
CA VAL A 96 -12.10 5.56 12.87
C VAL A 96 -13.61 5.44 12.61
N ALA A 97 -14.24 6.38 11.90
CA ALA A 97 -15.65 6.30 11.56
C ALA A 97 -15.97 5.09 10.67
N ILE A 98 -15.13 4.82 9.64
CA ILE A 98 -15.29 3.64 8.76
C ILE A 98 -15.04 2.35 9.55
N SER A 99 -14.00 2.32 10.40
CA SER A 99 -13.50 1.10 11.02
C SER A 99 -14.17 0.73 12.35
N VAL A 100 -14.64 1.73 13.11
CA VAL A 100 -15.16 1.60 14.50
C VAL A 100 -16.63 2.02 14.62
N ILE A 101 -17.24 2.58 13.57
CA ILE A 101 -18.68 2.92 13.57
C ILE A 101 -19.43 2.32 12.37
N GLY A 102 -18.72 2.00 11.28
CA GLY A 102 -19.28 1.31 10.11
C GLY A 102 -19.32 -0.21 10.16
N LEU A 103 -18.75 -0.87 11.18
CA LEU A 103 -19.18 -2.24 11.45
C LEU A 103 -20.68 -2.15 11.82
N ASP A 104 -21.53 -3.04 11.35
CA ASP A 104 -22.70 -3.32 12.15
C ASP A 104 -22.17 -4.24 13.26
N TRP A 105 -22.01 -3.71 14.47
CA TRP A 105 -21.86 -4.53 15.69
C TRP A 105 -23.08 -5.46 15.88
N GLY A 106 -24.12 -5.29 15.06
CA GLY A 106 -25.23 -6.22 14.88
C GLY A 106 -25.27 -6.85 13.48
N GLY A 107 -24.55 -7.95 13.28
CA GLY A 107 -24.95 -8.93 12.26
C GLY A 107 -23.94 -9.17 11.15
N ALA A 108 -23.23 -10.29 11.33
CA ALA A 108 -22.81 -11.17 10.26
C ALA A 108 -23.65 -11.06 8.97
N SER A 109 -23.00 -10.59 7.92
CA SER A 109 -23.48 -10.68 6.54
C SER A 109 -22.39 -11.28 5.64
N GLY A 110 -21.72 -12.31 6.18
CA GLY A 110 -21.36 -13.49 5.38
C GLY A 110 -22.44 -14.56 5.56
N PRO A 111 -22.50 -15.61 4.72
CA PRO A 111 -23.56 -16.63 4.77
C PRO A 111 -23.66 -17.42 6.09
N ALA A 112 -22.76 -17.18 7.04
CA ALA A 112 -22.75 -17.77 8.37
C ALA A 112 -22.96 -16.67 9.41
N GLY A 113 -24.16 -16.63 9.99
CA GLY A 113 -24.53 -15.74 11.08
C GLY A 113 -23.68 -15.96 12.34
N GLY A 114 -22.61 -15.17 12.51
CA GLY A 114 -21.80 -15.06 13.71
C GLY A 114 -20.62 -14.13 13.43
N GLY A 115 -20.37 -13.12 14.28
CA GLY A 115 -19.17 -12.28 14.14
C GLY A 115 -17.89 -13.13 14.16
N PRO A 116 -16.79 -12.67 13.55
CA PRO A 116 -15.54 -13.44 13.55
C PRO A 116 -15.11 -13.72 15.00
N PRO A 117 -14.61 -14.93 15.31
CA PRO A 117 -14.14 -15.24 16.66
C PRO A 117 -13.06 -14.24 17.07
N ALA A 118 -13.01 -13.84 18.35
CA ALA A 118 -12.16 -12.76 18.84
C ALA A 118 -10.67 -12.86 18.41
N ARG A 119 -10.18 -14.09 18.22
CA ARG A 119 -8.83 -14.37 17.71
C ARG A 119 -8.61 -13.86 16.27
N ASP A 120 -9.59 -14.02 15.40
CA ASP A 120 -9.49 -13.64 13.98
C ASP A 120 -9.52 -12.12 13.88
N LEU A 121 -10.35 -11.46 14.70
CA LEU A 121 -10.37 -10.01 14.84
C LEU A 121 -8.99 -9.45 15.25
N VAL A 122 -8.38 -10.01 16.30
CA VAL A 122 -7.06 -9.55 16.78
C VAL A 122 -5.99 -9.76 15.72
N LEU A 123 -5.95 -10.92 15.07
CA LEU A 123 -4.99 -11.21 14.00
C LEU A 123 -5.13 -10.24 12.83
N GLY A 124 -6.36 -9.96 12.40
CA GLY A 124 -6.63 -8.99 11.34
C GLY A 124 -6.19 -7.58 11.70
N LEU A 125 -6.45 -7.12 12.94
CA LEU A 125 -6.05 -5.79 13.40
C LEU A 125 -4.53 -5.65 13.49
N VAL A 126 -3.84 -6.66 14.04
CA VAL A 126 -2.38 -6.66 14.14
C VAL A 126 -1.75 -6.69 12.75
N ALA A 127 -2.26 -7.53 11.84
CA ALA A 127 -1.78 -7.58 10.46
C ALA A 127 -1.99 -6.24 9.74
N THR A 128 -3.15 -5.61 9.92
CA THR A 128 -3.43 -4.31 9.30
C THR A 128 -2.56 -3.19 9.86
N ALA A 129 -2.33 -3.16 11.17
CA ALA A 129 -1.42 -2.22 11.79
C ALA A 129 0.02 -2.39 11.28
N GLY A 130 0.46 -3.65 11.13
CA GLY A 130 1.75 -3.98 10.53
C GLY A 130 1.84 -3.54 9.07
N ALA A 131 0.80 -3.77 8.27
CA ALA A 131 0.72 -3.32 6.87
C ALA A 131 0.82 -1.79 6.78
N SER A 132 0.06 -1.08 7.61
CA SER A 132 0.08 0.38 7.69
C SER A 132 1.46 0.94 8.05
N ALA A 133 2.14 0.33 9.04
CA ALA A 133 3.49 0.70 9.42
C ALA A 133 4.51 0.43 8.30
N CYS A 134 4.39 -0.72 7.61
CA CYS A 134 5.20 -1.05 6.45
C CYS A 134 4.98 -0.05 5.31
N TRP A 135 3.73 0.35 5.06
CA TRP A 135 3.42 1.32 4.01
C TRP A 135 4.05 2.68 4.29
N ALA A 136 3.95 3.16 5.53
CA ALA A 136 4.59 4.39 5.96
C ALA A 136 6.13 4.32 5.81
N ALA A 137 6.75 3.22 6.23
CA ALA A 137 8.18 2.99 6.09
C ALA A 137 8.60 2.97 4.61
N TYR A 138 7.85 2.25 3.77
CA TYR A 138 8.02 2.24 2.32
C TYR A 138 7.97 3.67 1.75
N MET A 139 6.95 4.48 2.08
CA MET A 139 6.82 5.84 1.53
C MET A 139 8.03 6.72 1.88
N VAL A 140 8.52 6.66 3.11
CA VAL A 140 9.68 7.43 3.56
C VAL A 140 10.96 6.96 2.85
N LEU A 141 11.18 5.64 2.78
CA LEU A 141 12.33 5.06 2.09
C LEU A 141 12.28 5.33 0.59
N ALA A 142 11.11 5.23 -0.03
CA ALA A 142 10.87 5.55 -1.43
C ALA A 142 11.24 7.01 -1.73
N GLY A 143 10.82 7.94 -0.87
CA GLY A 143 11.19 9.36 -0.97
C GLY A 143 12.70 9.60 -0.93
N ARG A 144 13.37 8.99 0.06
CA ARG A 144 14.83 9.08 0.19
C ARG A 144 15.56 8.49 -1.01
N ILE A 145 15.10 7.34 -1.48
CA ILE A 145 15.65 6.66 -2.66
C ILE A 145 15.45 7.51 -3.90
N ALA A 146 14.23 8.00 -4.16
CA ALA A 146 13.89 8.79 -5.33
C ALA A 146 14.65 10.12 -5.40
N ALA A 147 15.01 10.69 -4.25
CA ALA A 147 15.83 11.90 -4.16
C ALA A 147 17.33 11.64 -4.41
N ALA A 148 17.83 10.46 -4.03
CA ALA A 148 19.25 10.14 -4.06
C ALA A 148 19.69 9.34 -5.30
N ARG A 149 18.81 8.53 -5.88
CA ARG A 149 19.15 7.56 -6.94
C ARG A 149 17.93 7.13 -7.74
N ASP A 150 18.15 6.22 -8.69
CA ASP A 150 17.07 5.66 -9.48
C ASP A 150 16.13 4.77 -8.64
N GLY A 151 14.89 5.21 -8.50
CA GLY A 151 13.84 4.52 -7.76
C GLY A 151 13.41 3.21 -8.44
N GLN A 152 13.49 3.11 -9.77
CA GLN A 152 13.11 1.90 -10.49
C GLN A 152 14.14 0.77 -10.29
N SER A 153 15.44 1.09 -10.35
CA SER A 153 16.51 0.14 -10.05
C SER A 153 16.44 -0.33 -8.59
N SER A 154 16.15 0.59 -7.67
CA SER A 154 15.93 0.26 -6.26
C SER A 154 14.67 -0.58 -6.05
N LEU A 155 13.60 -0.34 -6.81
CA LEU A 155 12.41 -1.17 -6.81
C LEU A 155 12.73 -2.61 -7.24
N ALA A 156 13.40 -2.77 -8.37
CA ALA A 156 13.79 -4.09 -8.88
C ALA A 156 14.63 -4.88 -7.86
N VAL A 157 15.69 -4.27 -7.32
CA VAL A 157 16.59 -4.91 -6.35
C VAL A 157 15.88 -5.15 -5.02
N GLY A 158 15.15 -4.17 -4.51
CA GLY A 158 14.44 -4.26 -3.24
C GLY A 158 13.38 -5.35 -3.25
N THR A 159 12.52 -5.39 -4.27
CA THR A 159 11.51 -6.44 -4.42
C THR A 159 12.16 -7.82 -4.57
N THR A 160 13.32 -7.92 -5.23
CA THR A 160 14.08 -9.18 -5.32
C THR A 160 14.57 -9.63 -3.95
N ILE A 161 15.23 -8.75 -3.19
CA ILE A 161 15.72 -9.04 -1.84
C ILE A 161 14.56 -9.49 -0.94
N ALA A 162 13.43 -8.79 -1.01
CA ALA A 162 12.26 -9.11 -0.20
C ALA A 162 11.60 -10.43 -0.60
N ALA A 163 11.50 -10.72 -1.90
CA ALA A 163 10.98 -12.00 -2.39
C ALA A 163 11.84 -13.17 -1.87
N LEU A 164 13.17 -13.02 -1.87
CA LEU A 164 14.07 -14.03 -1.30
C LEU A 164 13.94 -14.13 0.22
N ALA A 165 13.88 -13.00 0.92
CA ALA A 165 13.77 -12.97 2.38
C ALA A 165 12.47 -13.58 2.91
N TYR A 166 11.35 -13.36 2.21
CA TYR A 166 10.04 -13.94 2.55
C TYR A 166 9.83 -15.35 1.99
N ALA A 167 10.75 -15.87 1.17
CA ALA A 167 10.63 -17.21 0.59
C ALA A 167 10.43 -18.31 1.64
N PRO A 168 11.18 -18.37 2.76
CA PRO A 168 10.97 -19.42 3.78
C PRO A 168 9.55 -19.42 4.36
N LEU A 169 8.89 -18.27 4.39
CA LEU A 169 7.54 -18.09 4.93
C LEU A 169 6.44 -18.40 3.91
N ALA A 170 6.71 -18.36 2.61
CA ALA A 170 5.68 -18.51 1.58
C ALA A 170 5.83 -19.76 0.72
N LEU A 171 7.08 -20.18 0.49
CA LEU A 171 7.45 -21.31 -0.38
C LEU A 171 6.82 -22.65 0.04
N PRO A 172 6.64 -22.99 1.33
CA PRO A 172 6.02 -24.26 1.71
C PRO A 172 4.60 -24.46 1.18
N TRP A 173 3.89 -23.37 0.89
CA TRP A 173 2.53 -23.40 0.36
C TRP A 173 2.45 -23.08 -1.14
N ALA A 174 3.60 -22.92 -1.80
CA ALA A 174 3.69 -22.51 -3.21
C ALA A 174 3.43 -23.67 -4.20
N GLY A 175 3.26 -24.91 -3.73
CA GLY A 175 3.09 -26.10 -4.57
C GLY A 175 2.11 -25.95 -5.74
N PRO A 176 0.90 -25.40 -5.54
CA PRO A 176 -0.03 -25.17 -6.63
C PRO A 176 0.48 -24.24 -7.76
N ALA A 177 1.43 -23.34 -7.50
CA ALA A 177 2.00 -22.47 -8.53
C ALA A 177 2.94 -23.20 -9.52
N ALA A 178 3.24 -24.48 -9.28
CA ALA A 178 3.95 -25.31 -10.24
C ALA A 178 3.08 -25.70 -11.45
N ASP A 179 1.75 -25.50 -11.39
CA ASP A 179 0.86 -25.71 -12.51
C ASP A 179 1.08 -24.64 -13.60
N PRO A 180 1.54 -25.02 -14.82
CA PRO A 180 1.75 -24.09 -15.92
C PRO A 180 0.50 -23.30 -16.31
N ALA A 181 -0.71 -23.83 -16.05
CA ALA A 181 -1.95 -23.15 -16.34
C ALA A 181 -2.14 -21.86 -15.51
N LEU A 182 -1.48 -21.75 -14.36
CA LEU A 182 -1.55 -20.57 -13.49
C LEU A 182 -0.54 -19.49 -13.85
N LEU A 183 0.48 -19.79 -14.69
CA LEU A 183 1.53 -18.83 -15.05
C LEU A 183 0.98 -17.54 -15.68
N PRO A 184 0.03 -17.56 -16.64
CA PRO A 184 -0.52 -16.33 -17.21
C PRO A 184 -1.22 -15.45 -16.16
N ALA A 185 -1.94 -16.07 -15.22
CA ALA A 185 -2.63 -15.35 -14.15
C ALA A 185 -1.64 -14.72 -13.16
N ILE A 186 -0.60 -15.47 -12.76
CA ILE A 186 0.45 -14.96 -11.86
C ILE A 186 1.20 -13.79 -12.51
N LEU A 187 1.59 -13.93 -13.79
CA LEU A 187 2.25 -12.86 -14.54
C LEU A 187 1.36 -11.65 -14.75
N GLY A 188 0.10 -11.86 -15.13
CA GLY A 188 -0.88 -10.79 -15.30
C GLY A 188 -1.08 -10.01 -14.01
N MET A 189 -1.27 -10.70 -12.89
CA MET A 189 -1.35 -10.07 -11.57
C MET A 189 -0.06 -9.31 -11.25
N ALA A 190 1.12 -9.92 -11.41
CA ALA A 190 2.39 -9.27 -11.13
C ALA A 190 2.57 -7.98 -11.94
N LEU A 191 2.23 -7.99 -13.23
CA LEU A 191 2.32 -6.82 -14.09
C LEU A 191 1.36 -5.71 -13.66
N LEU A 192 0.07 -6.04 -13.53
CA LEU A 192 -1.01 -5.07 -13.31
C LEU A 192 -1.03 -4.50 -11.90
N SER A 193 -0.53 -5.24 -10.91
CA SER A 193 -0.64 -4.84 -9.49
C SER A 193 0.71 -4.61 -8.79
N THR A 194 1.83 -5.09 -9.34
CA THR A 194 3.18 -4.87 -8.77
C THR A 194 3.99 -3.98 -9.69
N VAL A 195 4.29 -4.45 -10.90
CA VAL A 195 5.30 -3.82 -11.77
C VAL A 195 4.84 -2.45 -12.20
N VAL A 196 3.69 -2.35 -12.87
CA VAL A 196 3.19 -1.08 -13.41
C VAL A 196 2.89 -0.09 -12.28
N PRO A 197 2.11 -0.43 -11.23
CA PRO A 197 1.78 0.53 -10.19
C PRO A 197 3.00 1.03 -9.44
N TYR A 198 3.91 0.15 -9.00
CA TYR A 198 5.06 0.59 -8.21
C TYR A 198 6.11 1.33 -9.04
N MET A 199 6.24 1.05 -10.35
CA MET A 199 7.05 1.90 -11.22
C MET A 199 6.46 3.30 -11.35
N LEU A 200 5.15 3.41 -11.52
CA LEU A 200 4.44 4.70 -11.56
C LEU A 200 4.54 5.45 -10.23
N ASP A 201 4.48 4.75 -9.10
CA ASP A 201 4.69 5.33 -7.78
C ASP A 201 6.09 5.96 -7.67
N GLN A 202 7.14 5.24 -8.07
CA GLN A 202 8.51 5.77 -8.02
C GLN A 202 8.67 7.01 -8.90
N VAL A 203 8.06 7.03 -10.09
CA VAL A 203 8.03 8.20 -10.96
C VAL A 203 7.25 9.35 -10.31
N SER A 204 6.11 9.06 -9.70
CA SER A 204 5.23 10.05 -9.06
C SER A 204 5.89 10.67 -7.83
N ILE A 205 6.49 9.85 -6.97
CA ILE A 205 7.25 10.31 -5.79
C ILE A 205 8.41 11.20 -6.22
N ARG A 206 9.14 10.82 -7.27
CA ARG A 206 10.26 11.64 -7.79
C ARG A 206 9.79 12.98 -8.35
N ARG A 207 8.63 13.02 -9.02
CA ARG A 207 8.10 14.24 -9.66
C ARG A 207 7.36 15.17 -8.69
N LEU A 208 6.61 14.61 -7.75
CA LEU A 208 5.69 15.35 -6.88
C LEU A 208 6.22 15.50 -5.44
N GLY A 209 7.16 14.64 -5.03
CA GLY A 209 7.61 14.50 -3.64
C GLY A 209 6.69 13.61 -2.81
N THR A 210 7.24 13.04 -1.72
CA THR A 210 6.55 12.06 -0.86
C THR A 210 5.26 12.61 -0.24
N ALA A 211 5.24 13.87 0.18
CA ALA A 211 4.07 14.46 0.82
C ALA A 211 2.88 14.62 -0.15
N ALA A 212 3.13 15.09 -1.36
CA ALA A 212 2.10 15.22 -2.38
C ALA A 212 1.62 13.84 -2.88
N PHE A 213 2.52 12.88 -3.04
CA PHE A 213 2.16 11.51 -3.37
C PHE A 213 1.29 10.85 -2.28
N ALA A 214 1.63 11.05 -0.99
CA ALA A 214 0.79 10.57 0.12
C ALA A 214 -0.60 11.21 0.10
N LEU A 215 -0.69 12.49 -0.28
CA LEU A 215 -1.96 13.20 -0.41
C LEU A 215 -2.82 12.68 -1.57
N LEU A 216 -2.21 12.42 -2.74
CA LEU A 216 -2.90 11.76 -3.86
C LEU A 216 -3.39 10.37 -3.46
N ASN A 217 -2.59 9.65 -2.67
CA ASN A 217 -3.00 8.34 -2.20
C ASN A 217 -4.23 8.39 -1.29
N ALA A 218 -4.45 9.47 -0.56
CA ALA A 218 -5.65 9.61 0.24
C ALA A 218 -6.95 9.77 -0.59
N LEU A 219 -6.86 9.83 -1.93
CA LEU A 219 -8.02 9.68 -2.84
C LEU A 219 -8.34 8.21 -3.17
N LEU A 220 -7.44 7.26 -2.87
CA LEU A 220 -7.69 5.84 -3.13
C LEU A 220 -8.91 5.30 -2.35
N PRO A 221 -9.19 5.65 -1.09
CA PRO A 221 -10.42 5.23 -0.41
C PRO A 221 -11.67 5.63 -1.20
N ALA A 222 -11.71 6.86 -1.74
CA ALA A 222 -12.81 7.33 -2.59
C ALA A 222 -12.96 6.49 -3.84
N THR A 223 -11.84 6.24 -4.51
CA THR A 223 -11.81 5.42 -5.72
C THR A 223 -12.23 3.98 -5.42
N ALA A 224 -11.76 3.41 -4.32
CA ALA A 224 -12.09 2.06 -3.86
C ALA A 224 -13.58 1.92 -3.53
N THR A 225 -14.19 2.90 -2.85
CA THR A 225 -15.63 2.91 -2.57
C THR A 225 -16.45 2.98 -3.86
N VAL A 226 -16.07 3.84 -4.82
CA VAL A 226 -16.75 3.92 -6.12
C VAL A 226 -16.61 2.61 -6.89
N VAL A 227 -15.43 2.01 -6.93
CA VAL A 227 -15.20 0.72 -7.58
C VAL A 227 -15.98 -0.40 -6.87
N GLY A 228 -16.01 -0.44 -5.54
CA GLY A 228 -16.82 -1.39 -4.77
C GLY A 228 -18.32 -1.27 -5.05
N LEU A 229 -18.82 -0.04 -5.18
CA LEU A 229 -20.21 0.22 -5.55
C LEU A 229 -20.52 -0.25 -6.98
N VAL A 230 -19.66 0.06 -7.96
CA VAL A 230 -19.93 -0.22 -9.37
C VAL A 230 -19.62 -1.67 -9.74
N ALA A 231 -18.43 -2.15 -9.39
CA ALA A 231 -17.93 -3.47 -9.80
C ALA A 231 -18.41 -4.60 -8.89
N LEU A 232 -18.50 -4.36 -7.58
CA LEU A 232 -18.91 -5.39 -6.60
C LEU A 232 -20.39 -5.25 -6.17
N ARG A 233 -21.10 -4.22 -6.66
CA ARG A 233 -22.48 -3.88 -6.27
C ARG A 233 -22.69 -3.76 -4.76
N GLN A 234 -21.64 -3.40 -4.02
CA GLN A 234 -21.70 -3.18 -2.59
C GLN A 234 -22.39 -1.84 -2.33
N ARG A 235 -23.46 -1.82 -1.53
CA ARG A 235 -24.09 -0.56 -1.12
C ARG A 235 -23.32 -0.03 0.09
N PRO A 236 -22.54 1.07 -0.05
CA PRO A 236 -21.83 1.64 1.07
C PRO A 236 -22.83 2.11 2.13
N GLY A 237 -22.55 1.78 3.38
CA GLY A 237 -23.35 2.25 4.50
C GLY A 237 -23.20 3.76 4.70
N LEU A 238 -24.05 4.35 5.55
CA LEU A 238 -23.98 5.77 5.91
C LEU A 238 -22.59 6.14 6.48
N TRP A 239 -21.98 5.23 7.24
CA TRP A 239 -20.66 5.42 7.86
C TRP A 239 -19.51 5.35 6.87
N ASP A 240 -19.61 4.49 5.84
CA ASP A 240 -18.64 4.45 4.73
C ASP A 240 -18.63 5.79 4.00
N LEU A 241 -19.82 6.36 3.74
CA LEU A 241 -19.98 7.66 3.08
C LEU A 241 -19.45 8.82 3.95
N LEU A 242 -19.72 8.81 5.26
CA LEU A 242 -19.24 9.84 6.18
C LEU A 242 -17.72 9.80 6.34
N GLY A 243 -17.15 8.61 6.49
CA GLY A 243 -15.70 8.46 6.54
C GLY A 243 -15.02 8.86 5.23
N LEU A 244 -15.65 8.54 4.10
CA LEU A 244 -15.19 8.98 2.79
C LEU A 244 -15.21 10.50 2.64
N ALA A 245 -16.30 11.15 3.08
CA ALA A 245 -16.39 12.60 3.10
C ALA A 245 -15.32 13.22 3.99
N ALA A 246 -15.06 12.65 5.19
CA ALA A 246 -14.03 13.13 6.10
C ALA A 246 -12.62 13.03 5.49
N ILE A 247 -12.29 11.90 4.85
CA ILE A 247 -11.00 11.73 4.15
C ILE A 247 -10.89 12.71 2.98
N THR A 248 -11.95 12.88 2.18
CA THR A 248 -11.95 13.79 1.02
C THR A 248 -11.76 15.24 1.46
N VAL A 249 -12.43 15.66 2.54
CA VAL A 249 -12.27 17.01 3.12
C VAL A 249 -10.87 17.18 3.70
N ALA A 250 -10.33 16.19 4.40
CA ALA A 250 -8.96 16.22 4.90
C ALA A 250 -7.96 16.47 3.76
N VAL A 251 -8.08 15.73 2.66
CA VAL A 251 -7.23 15.88 1.47
C VAL A 251 -7.35 17.26 0.83
N ALA A 252 -8.58 17.77 0.68
CA ALA A 252 -8.83 19.09 0.12
C ALA A 252 -8.22 20.22 0.97
N LEU A 253 -8.18 20.06 2.30
CA LEU A 253 -7.58 21.03 3.23
C LEU A 253 -6.05 21.06 3.16
N THR A 254 -5.39 19.93 2.90
CA THR A 254 -3.94 19.86 2.71
C THR A 254 -3.50 20.28 1.30
N GLY A 255 -4.31 19.97 0.27
CA GLY A 255 -4.00 20.29 -1.13
C GLY A 255 -3.94 21.79 -1.45
N ARG A 256 -4.70 22.62 -0.72
CA ARG A 256 -4.68 24.09 -0.88
C ARG A 256 -3.43 24.77 -0.32
N GLY A 257 -2.52 24.03 0.33
CA GLY A 257 -1.27 24.56 0.90
C GLY A 257 0.01 24.09 0.21
N ALA A 258 -0.06 23.19 -0.76
CA ALA A 258 1.10 22.71 -1.49
C ALA A 258 1.36 23.62 -2.70
N GLN A 259 2.17 24.66 -2.52
CA GLN A 259 2.76 25.37 -3.65
C GLN A 259 3.67 24.38 -4.40
N PRO A 260 3.56 24.25 -5.74
CA PRO A 260 4.47 23.41 -6.51
C PRO A 260 5.91 23.87 -6.25
N ALA A 261 6.79 22.94 -5.87
CA ALA A 261 8.21 23.22 -5.80
C ALA A 261 8.66 23.70 -7.19
N ALA A 262 9.25 24.90 -7.23
CA ALA A 262 9.73 25.51 -8.48
C ALA A 262 10.61 24.51 -9.24
N ALA A 263 10.34 24.36 -10.53
CA ALA A 263 11.12 23.49 -11.40
C ALA A 263 12.61 23.87 -11.33
N PRO A 264 13.54 22.90 -11.25
CA PRO A 264 14.96 23.21 -11.33
C PRO A 264 15.28 23.89 -12.67
N PRO A 265 16.16 24.90 -12.70
CA PRO A 265 16.48 25.65 -13.91
C PRO A 265 17.06 24.70 -14.97
N GLU A 266 16.57 24.85 -16.21
CA GLU A 266 17.11 24.16 -17.37
C GLU A 266 18.62 24.48 -17.52
N PRO A 267 19.47 23.47 -17.80
CA PRO A 267 20.85 23.73 -18.15
C PRO A 267 20.90 24.50 -19.48
N ALA A 268 21.58 25.64 -19.46
CA ALA A 268 21.85 26.51 -20.61
C ALA A 268 22.84 25.89 -21.60
#